data_AF-A0A349NBQ1-F1
#
_entry.id   AF-A0A349NBQ1-F1
#
_cell.length_a   1.000
_cell.length_b   1.000
_cell.length_c   1.000
_cell.angle_alpha   90.00
_cell.angle_beta   90.00
_cell.angle_gamma   90.00
#
_symmetry.space_group_name_H-M   'P 1'
#
loop_
_entity.id
_entity.type
_entity.pdbx_description
1 polymer ?
#
loop_
_entity_poly.entity_id
_entity_poly.type
_entity_poly.pdbx_seq_one_letter_code
_entity_poly.pdbx_strand_id
1 'polypeptide(L)'
;MRFIAFTILLFSSVLAHAGEPTRLDLLRSDYYVDQAKKQFGLTDEAGDAFKQLKLGNMMAYREVVAPLKKEGKDDEAAIEAQKLNRPFAKEAADLLNCSVKDFWSFNKRVGPEMQKIKRN
;
A
#
# COMPACT_ATOMS: atom_id res chain seq x y z
N MET A 1 -18.80 -44.69 -30.20
CA MET A 1 -18.87 -43.26 -30.57
C MET A 1 -19.90 -42.56 -29.70
N ARG A 2 -19.47 -41.56 -28.91
CA ARG A 2 -20.17 -40.30 -28.64
C ARG A 2 -19.40 -39.57 -27.52
N PHE A 3 -18.53 -38.67 -27.96
CA PHE A 3 -17.81 -37.72 -27.12
C PHE A 3 -18.83 -36.77 -26.50
N ILE A 4 -18.85 -36.67 -25.17
CA ILE A 4 -19.53 -35.58 -24.47
C ILE A 4 -18.50 -34.46 -24.37
N ALA A 5 -18.72 -33.41 -25.15
CA ALA A 5 -17.90 -32.21 -25.16
C ALA A 5 -18.00 -31.53 -23.79
N PHE A 6 -16.90 -31.55 -23.04
CA PHE A 6 -16.68 -30.67 -21.90
C PHE A 6 -16.46 -29.26 -22.44
N THR A 7 -17.53 -28.46 -22.47
CA THR A 7 -17.42 -27.02 -22.71
C THR A 7 -16.89 -26.37 -21.43
N ILE A 8 -15.56 -26.36 -21.27
CA ILE A 8 -14.89 -25.51 -20.29
C ILE A 8 -15.10 -24.07 -20.77
N LEU A 9 -16.02 -23.36 -20.13
CA LEU A 9 -16.07 -21.90 -20.17
C LEU A 9 -14.78 -21.38 -19.52
N LEU A 10 -13.75 -21.22 -20.33
CA LEU A 10 -12.59 -20.38 -20.03
C LEU A 10 -13.12 -18.95 -19.88
N PHE A 11 -13.43 -18.57 -18.64
CA PHE A 11 -13.63 -17.18 -18.30
C PHE A 11 -12.31 -16.44 -18.49
N SER A 12 -12.31 -15.65 -19.56
CA SER A 12 -11.24 -14.79 -20.01
C SER A 12 -10.80 -13.84 -18.89
N SER A 13 -9.58 -14.05 -18.39
CA SER A 13 -8.48 -13.09 -18.38
C SER A 13 -8.80 -11.60 -18.15
N VAL A 14 -9.63 -11.24 -17.16
CA VAL A 14 -9.78 -9.86 -16.67
C VAL A 14 -9.84 -9.82 -15.14
N LEU A 15 -8.99 -10.61 -14.47
CA LEU A 15 -8.57 -10.28 -13.11
C LEU A 15 -7.23 -9.55 -13.23
N ALA A 16 -7.27 -8.22 -13.18
CA ALA A 16 -6.08 -7.46 -12.84
C ALA A 16 -5.64 -7.91 -11.43
N HIS A 17 -4.56 -8.67 -11.36
CA HIS A 17 -3.58 -8.78 -10.25
C HIS A 17 -4.07 -8.24 -8.88
N ALA A 18 -5.11 -8.83 -8.29
CA ALA A 18 -5.47 -8.51 -6.91
C ALA A 18 -4.40 -9.13 -6.02
N GLY A 19 -3.72 -8.32 -5.20
CA GLY A 19 -2.65 -8.79 -4.32
C GLY A 19 -1.20 -8.61 -4.82
N GLU A 20 -0.93 -8.07 -6.01
CA GLU A 20 0.45 -7.71 -6.39
C GLU A 20 0.70 -6.18 -6.36
N PRO A 21 1.91 -5.75 -5.94
CA PRO A 21 2.30 -4.35 -6.00
C PRO A 21 2.48 -3.93 -7.46
N THR A 22 1.87 -2.80 -7.84
CA THR A 22 2.08 -2.25 -9.17
C THR A 22 3.42 -1.52 -9.23
N ARG A 23 3.94 -1.28 -10.45
CA ARG A 23 5.15 -0.44 -10.64
C ARG A 23 5.07 0.91 -9.92
N LEU A 24 3.88 1.50 -9.84
CA LEU A 24 3.69 2.77 -9.14
C LEU A 24 3.79 2.61 -7.62
N ASP A 25 3.29 1.51 -7.07
CA ASP A 25 3.42 1.21 -5.63
C ASP A 25 4.88 1.00 -5.27
N LEU A 26 5.62 0.27 -6.11
CA LEU A 26 7.07 0.06 -5.94
C LEU A 26 7.80 1.41 -5.91
N LEU A 27 7.65 2.25 -6.94
CA LEU A 27 8.29 3.57 -7.00
C LEU A 27 7.96 4.46 -5.80
N ARG A 28 6.70 4.44 -5.36
CA ARG A 28 6.25 5.23 -4.21
C ARG A 28 6.79 4.69 -2.89
N SER A 29 6.87 3.36 -2.74
CA SER A 29 7.46 2.73 -1.57
C SER A 29 8.96 3.02 -1.46
N ASP A 30 9.69 2.95 -2.58
CA ASP A 30 11.11 3.27 -2.66
C ASP A 30 11.37 4.72 -2.23
N TYR A 31 10.61 5.66 -2.79
CA TYR A 31 10.70 7.06 -2.37
C TYR A 31 10.41 7.24 -0.88
N TYR A 32 9.39 6.56 -0.35
CA TYR A 32 9.02 6.65 1.06
C TYR A 32 10.14 6.13 1.98
N VAL A 33 10.80 5.04 1.59
CA VAL A 33 11.94 4.44 2.31
C VAL A 33 13.17 5.34 2.23
N ASP A 34 13.48 5.91 1.06
CA ASP A 34 14.60 6.85 0.92
C ASP A 34 14.46 8.07 1.84
N GLN A 35 13.24 8.59 1.97
CA GLN A 35 12.96 9.69 2.89
C GLN A 35 13.09 9.26 4.35
N ALA A 36 12.70 8.03 4.69
CA ALA A 36 12.86 7.48 6.02
C ALA A 36 14.34 7.23 6.37
N LYS A 37 15.13 6.68 5.44
CA LYS A 37 16.59 6.51 5.58
C LYS A 37 17.27 7.85 5.89
N LYS A 38 16.91 8.90 5.16
CA LYS A 38 17.46 10.26 5.38
C LYS A 38 17.10 10.86 6.73
N GLN A 39 15.90 10.60 7.25
CA GLN A 39 15.41 11.22 8.48
C GLN A 39 15.75 10.41 9.74
N PHE A 40 15.68 9.09 9.67
CA PHE A 40 15.79 8.19 10.82
C PHE A 40 17.06 7.33 10.81
N GLY A 41 17.88 7.40 9.76
CA GLY A 41 19.16 6.68 9.68
C GLY A 41 19.00 5.16 9.63
N LEU A 42 18.00 4.66 8.91
CA LEU A 42 17.74 3.22 8.79
C LEU A 42 18.90 2.49 8.11
N THR A 43 19.16 1.26 8.55
CA THR A 43 19.98 0.29 7.81
C THR A 43 19.25 -0.15 6.54
N ASP A 44 19.95 -0.85 5.64
CA ASP A 44 19.33 -1.37 4.43
C ASP A 44 18.27 -2.43 4.75
N GLU A 45 18.52 -3.31 5.73
CA GLU A 45 17.57 -4.34 6.15
C GLU A 45 16.30 -3.74 6.78
N ALA A 46 16.46 -2.73 7.64
CA ALA A 46 15.33 -2.00 8.21
C ALA A 46 14.56 -1.22 7.12
N GLY A 47 15.27 -0.71 6.13
CA GLY A 47 14.68 -0.07 4.95
C GLY A 47 13.82 -1.05 4.13
N ASP A 48 14.28 -2.28 3.91
CA ASP A 48 13.54 -3.30 3.18
C ASP A 48 12.28 -3.75 3.95
N ALA A 49 12.39 -3.97 5.27
CA ALA A 49 11.23 -4.27 6.10
C ALA A 49 10.19 -3.13 6.06
N PHE A 50 10.66 -1.88 6.15
CA PHE A 50 9.81 -0.71 6.06
C PHE A 50 9.15 -0.55 4.68
N LYS A 51 9.86 -0.91 3.60
CA LYS A 51 9.32 -0.95 2.24
C LYS A 51 8.17 -1.93 2.14
N GLN A 52 8.34 -3.15 2.64
CA GLN A 52 7.29 -4.18 2.62
C GLN A 52 6.06 -3.73 3.39
N LEU A 53 6.26 -3.18 4.60
CA LEU A 53 5.17 -2.62 5.40
C LEU A 53 4.41 -1.52 4.64
N LYS A 54 5.14 -0.61 4.00
CA LYS A 54 4.55 0.48 3.21
C LYS A 54 3.78 -0.03 1.99
N LEU A 55 4.33 -1.01 1.28
CA LEU A 55 3.68 -1.64 0.12
C LEU A 55 2.37 -2.30 0.53
N GLY A 56 2.38 -3.12 1.59
CA GLY A 56 1.18 -3.76 2.13
C GLY A 56 0.09 -2.74 2.46
N ASN A 57 0.44 -1.63 3.14
CA ASN A 57 -0.52 -0.58 3.46
C ASN A 57 -1.09 0.12 2.20
N MET A 58 -0.28 0.36 1.17
CA MET A 58 -0.77 0.97 -0.08
C MET A 58 -1.70 0.04 -0.86
N MET A 59 -1.38 -1.25 -0.90
CA MET A 59 -2.20 -2.27 -1.56
C MET A 59 -3.53 -2.44 -0.83
N ALA A 60 -3.51 -2.58 0.51
CA ALA A 60 -4.72 -2.67 1.31
C ALA A 60 -5.60 -1.42 1.16
N TYR A 61 -5.01 -0.22 1.10
CA TYR A 61 -5.77 1.00 0.82
C TYR A 61 -6.45 0.96 -0.56
N ARG A 62 -5.74 0.49 -1.59
CA ARG A 62 -6.30 0.39 -2.96
C ARG A 62 -7.42 -0.65 -3.05
N GLU A 63 -7.32 -1.74 -2.31
CA GLU A 63 -8.26 -2.86 -2.39
C GLU A 63 -9.50 -2.65 -1.51
N VAL A 64 -9.34 -2.01 -0.35
CA VAL A 64 -10.44 -1.83 0.62
C VAL A 64 -11.01 -0.42 0.60
N VAL A 65 -10.15 0.61 0.68
CA VAL A 65 -10.61 1.99 0.91
C VAL A 65 -10.96 2.70 -0.40
N ALA A 66 -10.14 2.55 -1.43
CA ALA A 66 -10.34 3.24 -2.71
C ALA A 66 -11.67 2.90 -3.41
N PRO A 67 -12.17 1.64 -3.39
CA PRO A 67 -13.48 1.32 -3.95
C PRO A 67 -14.63 1.99 -3.19
N LEU A 68 -14.60 1.96 -1.85
CA LEU A 68 -15.62 2.62 -1.01
C LEU A 68 -15.71 4.13 -1.31
N LYS A 69 -14.58 4.80 -1.49
CA LYS A 69 -14.57 6.21 -1.90
C LYS A 69 -15.15 6.44 -3.30
N LYS A 70 -14.88 5.54 -4.24
CA LYS A 70 -15.47 5.63 -5.61
C LYS A 70 -16.99 5.44 -5.57
N GLU A 71 -17.49 4.65 -4.62
CA GLU A 71 -18.92 4.43 -4.38
C GLU A 71 -19.58 5.56 -3.57
N GLY A 72 -18.84 6.60 -3.15
CA GLY A 72 -19.36 7.69 -2.33
C GLY A 72 -19.62 7.31 -0.87
N LYS A 73 -19.09 6.17 -0.41
CA LYS A 73 -19.22 5.67 0.97
C LYS A 73 -18.11 6.22 1.85
N ASP A 74 -18.07 7.55 2.00
CA ASP A 74 -16.96 8.24 2.65
C ASP A 74 -16.79 7.86 4.13
N ASP A 75 -17.89 7.62 4.85
CA ASP A 75 -17.85 7.21 6.26
C ASP A 75 -17.26 5.80 6.43
N GLU A 76 -17.69 4.85 5.61
CA GLU A 76 -17.14 3.49 5.59
C GLU A 76 -15.66 3.51 5.19
N ALA A 77 -15.31 4.29 4.17
CA ALA A 77 -13.94 4.47 3.74
C ALA A 77 -13.06 5.07 4.85
N ALA A 78 -13.59 6.01 5.65
CA ALA A 78 -12.87 6.59 6.77
C ALA A 78 -12.63 5.57 7.89
N ILE A 79 -13.63 4.74 8.19
CA ILE A 79 -13.53 3.65 9.18
C ILE A 79 -12.46 2.64 8.75
N GLU A 80 -12.51 2.15 7.53
CA GLU A 80 -11.53 1.18 7.00
C GLU A 80 -10.13 1.79 6.91
N ALA A 81 -10.01 3.06 6.50
CA ALA A 81 -8.73 3.76 6.50
C ALA A 81 -8.14 3.86 7.92
N GLN A 82 -8.95 4.10 8.96
CA GLN A 82 -8.45 4.10 10.34
C GLN A 82 -7.99 2.72 10.80
N LYS A 83 -8.74 1.66 10.47
CA LYS A 83 -8.37 0.28 10.80
C LYS A 83 -7.04 -0.12 10.17
N LEU A 84 -6.77 0.31 8.94
CA LEU A 84 -5.49 0.08 8.26
C LEU A 84 -4.35 0.93 8.83
N ASN A 85 -4.60 2.23 9.01
CA ASN A 85 -3.55 3.19 9.35
C ASN A 85 -3.04 3.09 10.79
N ARG A 86 -3.88 2.69 11.76
CA ARG A 86 -3.48 2.58 13.18
C ARG A 86 -2.38 1.52 13.41
N PRO A 87 -2.55 0.24 13.01
CA PRO A 87 -1.49 -0.77 13.15
C PRO A 87 -0.26 -0.42 12.32
N PHE A 88 -0.47 0.02 11.07
CA PHE A 88 0.63 0.48 10.20
C PHE A 88 1.51 1.54 10.87
N ALA A 89 0.92 2.56 11.49
CA ALA A 89 1.67 3.62 12.13
C ALA A 89 2.45 3.16 13.36
N LYS A 90 1.92 2.17 14.09
CA LYS A 90 2.61 1.59 15.25
C LYS A 90 3.83 0.78 14.78
N GLU A 91 3.63 -0.16 13.86
CA GLU A 91 4.70 -0.98 13.31
C GLU A 91 5.77 -0.15 12.60
N ALA A 92 5.36 0.90 11.88
CA ALA A 92 6.26 1.85 11.27
C ALA A 92 7.09 2.61 12.30
N ALA A 93 6.48 3.10 13.38
CA ALA A 93 7.19 3.80 14.43
C ALA A 93 8.23 2.90 15.10
N ASP A 94 7.88 1.64 15.35
CA ASP A 94 8.77 0.62 15.92
C ASP A 94 9.96 0.34 14.98
N LEU A 95 9.73 0.11 13.69
CA LEU A 95 10.79 -0.10 12.69
C LEU A 95 11.71 1.11 12.53
N LEU A 96 11.16 2.32 12.67
CA LEU A 96 11.90 3.58 12.55
C LEU A 96 12.57 4.03 13.85
N ASN A 97 12.38 3.28 14.94
CA ASN A 97 12.81 3.66 16.29
C ASN A 97 12.41 5.11 16.66
N CYS A 98 11.16 5.48 16.41
CA CYS A 98 10.62 6.80 16.72
C CYS A 98 9.23 6.71 17.38
N SER A 99 8.68 7.84 17.83
CA SER A 99 7.32 7.84 18.36
C SER A 99 6.28 7.77 17.23
N VAL A 100 5.09 7.24 17.50
CA VAL A 100 3.94 7.26 16.55
C VAL A 100 3.62 8.70 16.10
N LYS A 101 3.82 9.70 16.97
CA LYS A 101 3.63 11.11 16.63
C LYS A 101 4.67 11.60 15.62
N ASP A 102 5.93 11.21 15.79
CA ASP A 102 7.01 11.58 14.86
C ASP A 102 6.83 10.89 13.52
N PHE A 103 6.43 9.61 13.53
CA PHE A 103 6.03 8.90 12.33
C PHE A 103 4.90 9.62 11.58
N TRP A 104 3.83 10.04 12.27
CA TRP A 104 2.75 10.78 11.62
C TRP A 104 3.19 12.12 11.05
N SER A 105 4.10 12.81 11.73
CA SER A 105 4.70 14.06 11.26
C SER A 105 5.52 13.82 9.99
N PHE A 106 6.32 12.75 9.96
CA PHE A 106 7.03 12.29 8.77
C PHE A 106 6.07 11.94 7.62
N ASN A 107 5.03 11.14 7.88
CA ASN A 107 4.08 10.71 6.85
C ASN A 107 3.28 11.90 6.28
N LYS A 108 2.94 12.90 7.11
CA LYS A 108 2.29 14.14 6.66
C LYS A 108 3.16 14.96 5.70
N ARG A 109 4.48 14.95 5.90
CA ARG A 109 5.45 15.62 5.02
C ARG A 109 5.68 14.82 3.72
N VAL A 110 5.91 13.52 3.84
CA VAL A 110 6.36 12.68 2.70
C VAL A 110 5.21 12.17 1.86
N GLY A 111 4.06 11.87 2.47
CA GLY A 111 2.88 11.31 1.81
C GLY A 111 2.41 12.12 0.59
N PRO A 112 2.22 13.46 0.69
CA PRO A 112 1.84 14.28 -0.44
C PRO A 112 2.86 14.27 -1.58
N GLU A 113 4.16 14.36 -1.28
CA GLU A 113 5.22 14.32 -2.29
C GLU A 113 5.26 12.97 -3.02
N MET A 114 5.12 11.87 -2.28
CA MET A 114 5.02 10.52 -2.83
C MET A 114 3.85 10.39 -3.81
N GLN A 115 2.70 11.03 -3.53
CA GLN A 115 1.53 10.99 -4.42
C GLN A 115 1.73 11.74 -5.74
N LYS A 116 2.69 12.67 -5.82
CA LYS A 116 3.05 13.37 -7.06
C LYS A 116 3.81 12.49 -8.04
N ILE A 117 4.39 11.37 -7.58
CA ILE A 117 5.04 10.39 -8.44
C ILE A 117 3.99 9.77 -9.36
N LYS A 118 4.24 9.83 -10.67
CA LYS A 118 3.42 9.26 -11.74
C LYS A 118 4.19 8.16 -12.46
N ARG A 119 3.48 7.29 -13.17
CA ARG A 119 4.13 6.36 -14.12
C ARG A 119 4.63 7.20 -15.30
N ASN A 120 5.95 7.19 -15.54
CA ASN A 120 6.54 7.68 -16.78
C ASN A 120 6.21 6.74 -17.93
#